data_AF-A0A957CD56-F1
#
_entry.id   AF-A0A957CD56-F1
#
_cell.length_a   1.000
_cell.length_b   1.000
_cell.length_c   1.000
_cell.angle_alpha   90.00
_cell.angle_beta   90.00
_cell.angle_gamma   90.00
#
_symmetry.space_group_name_H-M   'P 1'
#
loop_
_entity.id
_entity.type
_entity.pdbx_description
1 polymer ?
#
loop_
_entity_poly.entity_id
_entity_poly.type
_entity_poly.pdbx_seq_one_letter_code
_entity_poly.pdbx_strand_id
1 'polypeptide(L)'
;MLFGLFWAGCASAPAAVSPNLPATAVLPTAVLALPTLAPTIALEPLPATQTAVPTPTLMPTATPVLAEATPLPAPTATFAAYGVAQTIGSSANGRPLESYRFGFGSQTLVLVGGIHGGYEWNTIVLAYEMIDYFLANPEQVPANISLYIIPSANPDGQFAVTGVDGRFTAADVTENIELGRFNGNQVDLN
;
A
#
# COMPACT_ATOMS: atom_id res chain seq x y z
N MET A 1 13.48 -19.47 -54.28
CA MET A 1 12.13 -19.95 -54.62
C MET A 1 11.74 -21.04 -53.62
N LEU A 2 10.94 -20.70 -52.61
CA LEU A 2 9.87 -21.56 -52.07
C LEU A 2 8.99 -20.66 -51.19
N PHE A 3 7.85 -20.23 -51.73
CA PHE A 3 6.84 -19.45 -51.03
C PHE A 3 6.00 -20.41 -50.18
N GLY A 4 6.03 -20.25 -48.85
CA GLY A 4 5.12 -20.92 -47.92
C GLY A 4 3.94 -20.02 -47.62
N LEU A 5 2.81 -20.28 -48.27
CA LEU A 5 1.53 -19.59 -48.08
C LEU A 5 0.82 -20.19 -46.85
N PHE A 6 0.71 -19.44 -45.76
CA PHE A 6 -0.11 -19.84 -44.60
C PHE A 6 -1.51 -19.24 -44.74
N TRP A 7 -2.49 -20.14 -44.85
CA TRP A 7 -3.92 -19.85 -44.89
C TRP A 7 -4.40 -19.55 -43.46
N ALA A 8 -4.79 -18.31 -43.19
CA ALA A 8 -5.50 -17.95 -41.96
C ALA A 8 -6.95 -18.43 -42.07
N GLY A 9 -7.26 -19.56 -41.44
CA GLY A 9 -8.63 -20.05 -41.28
C GLY A 9 -9.40 -19.17 -40.32
N CYS A 10 -10.56 -18.68 -40.76
CA CYS A 10 -11.53 -17.96 -39.93
C CYS A 10 -11.92 -18.77 -38.70
N ALA A 11 -11.66 -18.25 -37.50
CA ALA A 11 -12.24 -18.77 -36.27
C ALA A 11 -13.72 -18.36 -36.21
N SER A 12 -14.59 -19.35 -35.98
CA SER A 12 -16.01 -19.20 -35.73
C SER A 12 -16.28 -18.36 -34.47
N ALA A 13 -17.23 -17.42 -34.58
CA ALA A 13 -17.72 -16.59 -33.48
C ALA A 13 -18.23 -17.45 -32.30
N PRO A 14 -18.03 -17.02 -31.04
CA PRO A 14 -18.65 -17.68 -29.90
C PRO A 14 -20.17 -17.49 -29.92
N ALA A 15 -20.88 -18.56 -29.57
CA ALA A 15 -22.35 -18.60 -29.51
C ALA A 15 -22.91 -17.55 -28.54
N ALA A 16 -23.99 -16.90 -28.96
CA ALA A 16 -24.77 -15.98 -28.14
C ALA A 16 -25.37 -16.71 -26.93
N VAL A 17 -25.12 -16.20 -25.73
CA VAL A 17 -25.73 -16.67 -24.48
C VAL A 17 -27.19 -16.24 -24.45
N SER A 18 -28.11 -17.19 -24.31
CA SER A 18 -29.55 -16.93 -24.16
C SER A 18 -29.85 -16.17 -22.86
N PRO A 19 -30.62 -15.08 -22.90
CA PRO A 19 -31.13 -14.44 -21.69
C PRO A 19 -32.49 -15.05 -21.37
N ASN A 20 -32.55 -16.07 -20.52
CA ASN A 20 -33.79 -16.44 -19.80
C ASN A 20 -33.49 -17.48 -18.73
N LEU A 21 -33.15 -17.00 -17.53
CA LEU A 21 -33.37 -17.75 -16.30
C LEU A 21 -34.42 -16.97 -15.50
N PRO A 22 -35.53 -17.59 -15.07
CA PRO A 22 -36.49 -16.91 -14.22
C PRO A 22 -35.86 -16.64 -12.85
N ALA A 23 -35.78 -15.37 -12.47
CA ALA A 23 -35.39 -14.95 -11.13
C ALA A 23 -36.40 -15.53 -10.12
N THR A 24 -35.95 -16.49 -9.32
CA THR A 24 -36.76 -17.03 -8.22
C THR A 24 -36.67 -16.03 -7.07
N ALA A 25 -37.79 -15.39 -6.73
CA ALA A 25 -37.87 -14.48 -5.60
C ALA A 25 -37.71 -15.27 -4.29
N VAL A 26 -36.59 -15.09 -3.61
CA VAL A 26 -36.37 -15.61 -2.26
C VAL A 26 -37.06 -14.66 -1.28
N LEU A 27 -37.94 -15.21 -0.43
CA LEU A 27 -38.62 -14.47 0.64
C LEU A 27 -37.58 -13.88 1.61
N PRO A 28 -37.78 -12.64 2.12
CA PRO A 28 -36.86 -12.07 3.10
C PRO A 28 -36.88 -12.89 4.39
N THR A 29 -35.73 -13.42 4.77
CA THR A 29 -35.50 -14.04 6.08
C THR A 29 -35.71 -12.99 7.16
N ALA A 30 -36.53 -13.29 8.16
CA ALA A 30 -36.77 -12.42 9.30
C ALA A 30 -35.46 -12.11 10.05
N VAL A 31 -35.13 -10.83 10.15
CA VAL A 31 -34.01 -10.34 10.96
C VAL A 31 -34.43 -10.41 12.43
N LEU A 32 -33.81 -11.30 13.21
CA LEU A 32 -33.90 -11.29 14.66
C LEU A 32 -33.19 -10.03 15.18
N ALA A 33 -33.95 -9.14 15.82
CA ALA A 33 -33.41 -7.96 16.48
C ALA A 33 -32.47 -8.37 17.63
N LEU A 34 -31.23 -7.87 17.58
CA LEU A 34 -30.28 -7.95 18.69
C LEU A 34 -30.76 -7.04 19.84
N PRO A 35 -30.68 -7.46 21.11
CA PRO A 35 -30.97 -6.57 22.23
C PRO A 35 -29.88 -5.50 22.35
N THR A 36 -30.27 -4.24 22.27
CA THR A 36 -29.41 -3.09 22.61
C THR A 36 -29.26 -3.02 24.13
N LEU A 37 -28.09 -3.39 24.65
CA LEU A 37 -27.70 -3.04 26.01
C LEU A 37 -27.02 -1.67 25.99
N ALA A 38 -27.72 -0.65 26.49
CA ALA A 38 -27.11 0.65 26.78
C ALA A 38 -26.20 0.51 28.01
N PRO A 39 -24.95 1.02 27.98
CA PRO A 39 -24.12 1.05 29.18
C PRO A 39 -24.64 2.13 30.12
N THR A 40 -25.14 1.72 31.29
CA THR A 40 -25.38 2.64 32.41
C THR A 40 -24.03 2.99 33.02
N ILE A 41 -23.52 4.19 32.72
CA ILE A 41 -22.37 4.75 33.45
C ILE A 41 -22.89 5.37 34.74
N ALA A 42 -22.59 4.73 35.87
CA ALA A 42 -22.73 5.33 37.19
C ALA A 42 -21.57 6.33 37.39
N LEU A 43 -21.89 7.62 37.55
CA LEU A 43 -20.92 8.64 37.93
C LEU A 43 -20.64 8.50 39.44
N GLU A 44 -19.51 7.89 39.80
CA GLU A 44 -18.99 8.01 41.17
C GLU A 44 -18.44 9.44 41.38
N PRO A 45 -18.82 10.12 42.47
CA PRO A 45 -18.21 11.40 42.80
C PRO A 45 -16.78 11.18 43.32
N LEU A 46 -15.81 11.89 42.72
CA LEU A 46 -14.42 11.87 43.18
C LEU A 46 -14.32 12.39 44.64
N PRO A 47 -13.47 11.77 45.48
CA PRO A 47 -13.25 12.24 46.83
C PRO A 47 -12.52 13.59 46.82
N ALA A 48 -13.10 14.58 47.49
CA ALA A 48 -12.47 15.86 47.75
C ALA A 48 -11.41 15.68 48.86
N THR A 49 -10.13 15.66 48.48
CA THR A 49 -9.03 15.90 49.42
C THR A 49 -7.95 16.71 48.72
N GLN A 50 -8.08 18.03 48.77
CA GLN A 50 -6.97 18.95 48.51
C GLN A 50 -6.24 19.16 49.84
N THR A 51 -5.04 18.60 49.94
CA THR A 51 -4.06 19.03 50.94
C THR A 51 -3.29 20.21 50.35
N ALA A 52 -3.18 21.30 51.09
CA ALA A 52 -2.43 22.49 50.67
C ALA A 52 -0.94 22.12 50.42
N VAL A 53 -0.46 22.39 49.21
CA VAL A 53 0.95 22.25 48.84
C VAL A 53 1.71 23.46 49.42
N PRO A 54 2.82 23.26 50.16
CA PRO A 54 3.61 24.38 50.65
C PRO A 54 4.26 25.15 49.48
N THR A 55 4.24 26.47 49.58
CA THR A 55 4.86 27.40 48.63
C THR A 55 6.34 27.08 48.43
N PRO A 56 6.81 26.79 47.20
CA PRO A 56 8.24 26.58 46.97
C PRO A 56 9.00 27.90 47.12
N THR A 57 10.08 27.86 47.90
CA THR A 57 11.05 28.96 48.03
C THR A 57 11.79 29.16 46.70
N LEU A 58 11.83 30.40 46.19
CA LEU A 58 12.50 30.74 44.95
C LEU A 58 14.03 30.60 45.11
N MET A 59 14.64 29.67 44.38
CA MET A 59 16.09 29.67 44.17
C MET A 59 16.47 30.69 43.08
N PRO A 60 17.66 31.31 43.13
CA PRO A 60 18.12 32.22 42.08
C PRO A 60 18.33 31.46 40.76
N THR A 61 17.62 31.90 39.73
CA THR A 61 17.72 31.41 38.35
C THR A 61 19.10 31.75 37.79
N ALA A 62 19.92 30.74 37.49
CA ALA A 62 21.07 30.92 36.60
C ALA A 62 20.54 31.09 35.17
N THR A 63 20.80 32.24 34.56
CA THR A 63 20.49 32.49 33.15
C THR A 63 21.33 31.56 32.28
N PRO A 64 20.75 30.63 31.50
CA PRO A 64 21.53 29.84 30.56
C PRO A 64 22.01 30.76 29.44
N VAL A 65 23.33 30.87 29.28
CA VAL A 65 23.93 31.45 28.07
C VAL A 65 23.65 30.46 26.94
N LEU A 66 22.76 30.81 26.01
CA LEU A 66 22.55 30.02 24.80
C LEU A 66 23.84 30.01 23.99
N ALA A 67 24.50 28.85 23.91
CA ALA A 67 25.50 28.61 22.90
C ALA A 67 24.81 28.62 21.53
N GLU A 68 25.31 29.45 20.61
CA GLU A 68 24.83 29.53 19.24
C GLU A 68 25.07 28.19 18.56
N ALA A 69 23.99 27.44 18.30
CA ALA A 69 24.07 26.13 17.67
C ALA A 69 24.58 26.29 16.23
N THR A 70 25.71 25.66 15.90
CA THR A 70 26.21 25.60 14.53
C THR A 70 25.14 24.92 13.65
N PRO A 71 24.66 25.55 12.56
CA PRO A 71 23.61 24.95 11.75
C PRO A 71 24.14 23.66 11.11
N LEU A 72 23.42 22.56 11.34
CA LEU A 72 23.67 21.29 10.66
C LEU A 72 23.47 21.51 9.15
N PRO A 73 24.33 20.97 8.28
CA PRO A 73 24.11 21.08 6.83
C PRO A 73 22.72 20.56 6.47
N ALA A 74 21.98 21.36 5.70
CA ALA A 74 20.67 20.95 5.21
C ALA A 74 20.81 19.65 4.41
N PRO A 75 19.92 18.66 4.61
CA PRO A 75 19.94 17.44 3.82
C PRO A 75 19.82 17.81 2.34
N THR A 76 20.81 17.42 1.55
CA THR A 76 20.74 17.55 0.09
C THR A 76 19.80 16.46 -0.42
N ALA A 77 18.69 16.85 -1.04
CA ALA A 77 17.79 15.89 -1.67
C ALA A 77 18.55 15.15 -2.77
N THR A 78 18.95 13.91 -2.47
CA THR A 78 19.51 13.03 -3.49
C THR A 78 18.33 12.51 -4.29
N PHE A 79 18.22 12.93 -5.55
CA PHE A 79 17.21 12.40 -6.42
C PHE A 79 17.46 10.90 -6.61
N ALA A 80 16.40 10.10 -6.47
CA ALA A 80 16.42 8.68 -6.82
C ALA A 80 17.03 8.49 -8.22
N ALA A 81 18.03 7.61 -8.33
CA ALA A 81 18.59 7.25 -9.61
C ALA A 81 17.52 6.58 -10.50
N TYR A 82 17.57 6.84 -11.80
CA TYR A 82 16.56 6.35 -12.75
C TYR A 82 16.47 4.82 -12.71
N GLY A 83 15.27 4.29 -12.47
CA GLY A 83 14.98 2.86 -12.44
C GLY A 83 15.64 2.09 -11.30
N VAL A 84 16.28 2.76 -10.34
CA VAL A 84 16.90 2.12 -9.17
C VAL A 84 15.90 2.08 -8.02
N ALA A 85 15.79 0.92 -7.38
CA ALA A 85 14.98 0.74 -6.18
C ALA A 85 15.44 1.72 -5.10
N GLN A 86 14.51 2.46 -4.51
CA GLN A 86 14.73 3.30 -3.34
C GLN A 86 13.79 2.87 -2.23
N THR A 87 14.35 2.55 -1.07
CA THR A 87 13.54 2.28 0.12
C THR A 87 12.96 3.60 0.64
N ILE A 88 11.63 3.70 0.66
CA ILE A 88 10.88 4.89 1.11
C ILE A 88 10.26 4.70 2.51
N GLY A 89 10.41 3.51 3.08
CA GLY A 89 9.91 3.18 4.41
C GLY A 89 9.97 1.68 4.68
N SER A 90 9.29 1.25 5.74
CA SER A 90 9.14 -0.16 6.09
C SER A 90 7.71 -0.47 6.47
N SER A 91 7.29 -1.71 6.24
CA SER A 91 6.01 -2.24 6.68
C SER A 91 5.95 -2.46 8.20
N ALA A 92 4.79 -2.91 8.69
CA ALA A 92 4.60 -3.20 10.11
C ALA A 92 5.56 -4.29 10.62
N ASN A 93 5.87 -5.29 9.79
CA ASN A 93 6.86 -6.32 10.13
C ASN A 93 8.28 -5.99 9.63
N GLY A 94 8.55 -4.74 9.24
CA GLY A 94 9.89 -4.28 8.88
C GLY A 94 10.36 -4.61 7.46
N ARG A 95 9.47 -5.01 6.55
CA ARG A 95 9.81 -5.24 5.13
C ARG A 95 9.99 -3.92 4.40
N PRO A 96 10.97 -3.80 3.49
CA PRO A 96 11.20 -2.56 2.77
C PRO A 96 10.00 -2.20 1.89
N LEU A 97 9.58 -0.94 1.94
CA LEU A 97 8.71 -0.34 0.93
C LEU A 97 9.59 0.30 -0.14
N GLU A 98 9.52 -0.22 -1.36
CA GLU A 98 10.36 0.23 -2.47
C GLU A 98 9.60 1.14 -3.43
N SER A 99 10.31 2.15 -3.94
CA SER A 99 9.87 2.99 -5.04
C SER A 99 10.93 3.06 -6.13
N TYR A 100 10.49 3.05 -7.39
CA TYR A 100 11.32 3.16 -8.58
C TYR A 100 10.92 4.43 -9.31
N ARG A 101 11.89 5.30 -9.61
CA ARG A 101 11.64 6.56 -10.33
C ARG A 101 12.04 6.46 -11.79
N PHE A 102 11.20 6.96 -12.67
CA PHE A 102 11.48 7.15 -14.09
C PHE A 102 11.14 8.58 -14.51
N GLY A 103 12.02 9.21 -15.28
CA GLY A 103 11.86 10.59 -15.71
C GLY A 103 12.13 11.61 -14.60
N PHE A 104 12.39 12.85 -15.02
CA PHE A 104 12.76 13.96 -14.14
C PHE A 104 11.93 15.22 -14.44
N GLY A 105 10.77 15.06 -15.07
CA GLY A 105 9.88 16.16 -15.39
C GLY A 105 9.18 16.75 -14.16
N SER A 106 8.56 17.92 -14.33
CA SER A 106 7.94 18.68 -13.24
C SER A 106 6.62 18.12 -12.74
N GLN A 107 5.91 17.32 -13.55
CA GLN A 107 4.65 16.68 -13.14
C GLN A 107 4.94 15.31 -12.54
N THR A 108 4.42 15.04 -11.34
CA THR A 108 4.64 13.76 -10.67
C THR A 108 3.43 12.85 -10.86
N LEU A 109 3.69 11.61 -11.28
CA LEU A 109 2.71 10.54 -11.34
C LEU A 109 3.20 9.39 -10.46
N VAL A 110 2.33 8.84 -9.62
CA VAL A 110 2.64 7.69 -8.76
C VAL A 110 1.69 6.55 -9.11
N LEU A 111 2.26 5.38 -9.42
CA LEU A 111 1.54 4.14 -9.61
C LEU A 111 1.86 3.22 -8.45
N VAL A 112 0.83 2.62 -7.86
CA VAL A 112 0.94 1.79 -6.65
C VAL A 112 0.23 0.47 -6.91
N GLY A 113 0.95 -0.64 -6.71
CA GLY A 113 0.41 -1.99 -6.75
C GLY A 113 0.24 -2.58 -5.35
N GLY A 114 -0.53 -3.66 -5.25
CA GLY A 114 -0.62 -4.52 -4.07
C GLY A 114 -1.04 -3.80 -2.79
N ILE A 115 -2.14 -3.05 -2.83
CA ILE A 115 -2.77 -2.51 -1.61
C ILE A 115 -3.20 -3.67 -0.71
N HIS A 116 -3.85 -4.69 -1.28
CA HIS A 116 -3.87 -6.04 -0.71
C HIS A 116 -2.80 -6.88 -1.41
N GLY A 117 -1.88 -7.45 -0.63
CA GLY A 117 -0.84 -8.33 -1.17
C GLY A 117 -1.37 -9.66 -1.71
N GLY A 118 -2.57 -10.05 -1.27
CA GLY A 118 -3.30 -11.24 -1.68
C GLY A 118 -4.20 -11.02 -2.88
N TYR A 119 -5.38 -10.44 -2.68
CA TYR A 119 -6.39 -10.28 -3.75
C TYR A 119 -5.87 -9.54 -5.00
N GLU A 120 -4.96 -8.59 -4.83
CA GLU A 120 -4.34 -7.83 -5.94
C GLU A 120 -2.87 -8.20 -6.18
N TRP A 121 -2.45 -9.44 -5.86
CA TRP A 121 -1.07 -9.90 -6.11
C TRP A 121 -0.64 -9.67 -7.56
N ASN A 122 -1.56 -9.80 -8.52
CA ASN A 122 -1.30 -9.60 -9.95
C ASN A 122 -0.89 -8.15 -10.28
N THR A 123 -1.35 -7.16 -9.50
CA THR A 123 -0.95 -5.77 -9.68
C THR A 123 0.49 -5.51 -9.23
N ILE A 124 1.00 -6.31 -8.29
CA ILE A 124 2.42 -6.27 -7.89
C ILE A 124 3.29 -6.77 -9.05
N VAL A 125 2.90 -7.89 -9.66
CA VAL A 125 3.58 -8.43 -10.84
C VAL A 125 3.56 -7.42 -11.99
N LEU A 126 2.39 -6.84 -12.29
CA LEU A 126 2.26 -5.79 -13.31
C LEU A 126 3.16 -4.58 -13.02
N ALA A 127 3.28 -4.16 -11.76
CA ALA A 127 4.15 -3.06 -11.39
C ALA A 127 5.63 -3.36 -11.66
N TYR A 128 6.08 -4.59 -11.42
CA TYR A 128 7.42 -5.04 -11.79
C TYR A 128 7.62 -5.15 -13.30
N GLU A 129 6.61 -5.60 -14.05
CA GLU A 129 6.64 -5.59 -15.52
C GLU A 129 6.73 -4.15 -16.07
N MET A 130 6.02 -3.18 -15.47
CA MET A 130 6.15 -1.77 -15.83
C MET A 130 7.55 -1.23 -15.54
N ILE A 131 8.16 -1.62 -14.41
CA ILE A 131 9.56 -1.28 -14.08
C ILE A 131 10.50 -1.79 -15.18
N ASP A 132 10.36 -3.06 -15.58
CA ASP A 132 11.18 -3.65 -16.63
C ASP A 132 10.97 -2.95 -17.98
N TYR A 133 9.72 -2.62 -18.29
CA TYR A 133 9.36 -1.91 -19.50
C TYR A 133 10.03 -0.53 -19.58
N PHE A 134 9.94 0.29 -18.53
CA PHE A 134 10.52 1.64 -18.54
C PHE A 134 12.04 1.65 -18.37
N LEU A 135 12.63 0.61 -17.78
CA LEU A 135 14.07 0.39 -17.82
C LEU A 135 14.56 0.15 -19.26
N ALA A 136 13.82 -0.66 -20.02
CA ALA A 136 14.17 -1.00 -21.39
C ALA A 136 13.80 0.09 -22.42
N ASN A 137 12.78 0.90 -22.14
CA ASN A 137 12.22 1.89 -23.06
C ASN A 137 12.10 3.26 -22.36
N PRO A 138 13.21 3.89 -21.95
CA PRO A 138 13.17 5.10 -21.14
C PRO A 138 12.52 6.30 -21.84
N GLU A 139 12.53 6.32 -23.17
CA GLU A 139 11.90 7.34 -24.02
C GLU A 139 10.37 7.31 -24.01
N GLN A 140 9.76 6.23 -23.51
CA GLN A 140 8.31 6.11 -23.37
C GLN A 140 7.77 6.92 -22.19
N VAL A 141 8.65 7.37 -21.28
CA VAL A 141 8.27 8.29 -20.22
C VAL A 141 8.28 9.71 -20.77
N PRO A 142 7.15 10.43 -20.79
CA PRO A 142 7.10 11.80 -21.31
C PRO A 142 8.06 12.72 -20.55
N ALA A 143 8.72 13.64 -21.27
CA ALA A 143 9.75 14.51 -20.69
C ALA A 143 9.25 15.40 -19.53
N ASN A 144 7.96 15.71 -19.49
CA ASN A 144 7.32 16.50 -18.43
C ASN A 144 6.92 15.66 -17.20
N ILE A 145 7.10 14.34 -17.22
CA ILE A 145 6.69 13.42 -16.15
C ILE A 145 7.89 12.95 -15.32
N SER A 146 7.70 12.90 -13.99
CA SER A 146 8.43 12.05 -13.05
C SER A 146 7.47 10.96 -12.59
N LEU A 147 7.64 9.75 -13.11
CA LEU A 147 6.86 8.57 -12.77
C LEU A 147 7.52 7.83 -11.60
N TYR A 148 6.75 7.54 -10.56
CA TYR A 148 7.15 6.67 -9.47
C TYR A 148 6.30 5.41 -9.49
N ILE A 149 6.92 4.25 -9.34
CA ILE A 149 6.25 2.96 -9.24
C ILE A 149 6.58 2.38 -7.87
N ILE A 150 5.55 2.10 -7.09
CA ILE A 150 5.62 1.38 -5.81
C ILE A 150 4.99 0.00 -6.07
N PRO A 151 5.79 -1.08 -6.20
CA PRO A 151 5.24 -2.37 -6.62
C PRO A 151 4.24 -2.95 -5.64
N SER A 152 4.52 -2.82 -4.35
CA SER A 152 3.73 -3.42 -3.27
C SER A 152 3.57 -2.43 -2.13
N ALA A 153 2.35 -1.93 -1.95
CA ALA A 153 2.00 -1.10 -0.80
C ALA A 153 1.87 -1.93 0.50
N ASN A 154 1.51 -3.21 0.38
CA ASN A 154 1.42 -4.15 1.48
C ASN A 154 2.41 -5.33 1.32
N PRO A 155 3.72 -5.10 1.53
CA PRO A 155 4.70 -6.18 1.43
C PRO A 155 4.55 -7.23 2.54
N ASP A 156 3.89 -6.91 3.67
CA ASP A 156 3.54 -7.92 4.69
C ASP A 156 2.50 -8.90 4.17
N GLY A 157 1.42 -8.39 3.57
CA GLY A 157 0.38 -9.20 2.96
C GLY A 157 0.91 -9.97 1.75
N GLN A 158 1.80 -9.38 0.96
CA GLN A 158 2.47 -10.07 -0.14
C GLN A 158 3.24 -11.28 0.40
N PHE A 159 4.13 -11.05 1.37
CA PHE A 159 4.94 -12.12 1.94
C PHE A 159 4.08 -13.23 2.54
N ALA A 160 2.94 -12.89 3.15
CA ALA A 160 2.02 -13.88 3.70
C ALA A 160 1.45 -14.86 2.65
N VAL A 161 1.34 -14.44 1.38
CA VAL A 161 0.81 -15.28 0.30
C VAL A 161 1.89 -15.80 -0.66
N THR A 162 3.08 -15.21 -0.70
CA THR A 162 4.16 -15.62 -1.61
C THR A 162 5.39 -16.23 -0.91
N GLY A 163 5.56 -15.95 0.39
CA GLY A 163 6.77 -16.30 1.14
C GLY A 163 8.03 -15.50 0.74
N VAL A 164 7.92 -14.51 -0.14
CA VAL A 164 9.05 -13.73 -0.66
C VAL A 164 8.78 -12.24 -0.67
N ASP A 165 9.81 -11.47 -0.34
CA ASP A 165 9.81 -10.02 -0.56
C ASP A 165 10.15 -9.71 -2.02
N GLY A 166 9.63 -8.60 -2.54
CA GLY A 166 10.01 -8.14 -3.87
C GLY A 166 9.30 -8.86 -5.01
N ARG A 167 10.07 -9.38 -5.98
CA ARG A 167 9.53 -10.04 -7.18
C ARG A 167 9.11 -11.48 -6.91
N PHE A 168 8.03 -11.91 -7.55
CA PHE A 168 7.52 -13.28 -7.50
C PHE A 168 6.76 -13.61 -8.79
N THR A 169 6.37 -14.86 -8.94
CA THR A 169 5.56 -15.39 -10.05
C THR A 169 4.23 -15.91 -9.53
N ALA A 170 3.26 -16.12 -10.42
CA ALA A 170 1.98 -16.72 -10.05
C ALA A 170 2.12 -18.09 -9.34
N ALA A 171 3.21 -18.83 -9.60
CA ALA A 171 3.47 -20.13 -8.97
C ALA A 171 3.87 -20.01 -7.49
N ASP A 172 4.33 -18.85 -7.04
CA ASP A 172 4.71 -18.61 -5.65
C ASP A 172 3.48 -18.27 -4.77
N VAL A 173 2.35 -17.90 -5.39
CA VAL A 173 1.14 -17.47 -4.69
C VAL A 173 0.39 -18.69 -4.14
N THR A 174 0.16 -18.71 -2.84
CA THR A 174 -0.61 -19.77 -2.17
C THR A 174 -2.10 -19.72 -2.55
N GLU A 175 -2.81 -20.84 -2.35
CA GLU A 175 -4.26 -20.89 -2.57
C GLU A 175 -5.04 -19.95 -1.61
N ASN A 176 -4.55 -19.77 -0.38
CA ASN A 176 -5.21 -18.91 0.62
C ASN A 176 -4.76 -17.45 0.49
N ILE A 177 -5.26 -16.78 -0.53
CA ILE A 177 -4.95 -15.37 -0.81
C ILE A 177 -5.51 -14.39 0.23
N GLU A 178 -6.45 -14.80 1.09
CA GLU A 178 -7.02 -13.93 2.12
C GLU A 178 -5.98 -13.51 3.16
N LEU A 179 -4.92 -14.31 3.33
CA LEU A 179 -3.79 -14.00 4.21
C LEU A 179 -3.09 -12.69 3.83
N GLY A 180 -3.19 -12.29 2.56
CA GLY A 180 -2.57 -11.07 2.04
C GLY A 180 -3.46 -9.82 2.13
N ARG A 181 -4.63 -9.91 2.76
CA ARG A 181 -5.53 -8.76 2.92
C ARG A 181 -4.96 -7.69 3.84
N PHE A 182 -4.50 -8.08 5.03
CA PHE A 182 -4.04 -7.14 6.05
C PHE A 182 -2.52 -6.96 6.00
N ASN A 183 -2.03 -5.87 6.60
CA ASN A 183 -0.60 -5.74 6.91
C ASN A 183 -0.24 -6.47 8.22
N GLY A 184 1.02 -6.40 8.64
CA GLY A 184 1.48 -7.04 9.90
C GLY A 184 0.75 -6.58 11.16
N ASN A 185 0.14 -5.40 11.15
CA ASN A 185 -0.66 -4.86 12.26
C ASN A 185 -2.16 -5.19 12.17
N GLN A 186 -2.56 -6.11 11.29
CA GLN A 186 -3.97 -6.46 11.05
C GLN A 186 -4.82 -5.29 10.52
N VAL A 187 -4.19 -4.32 9.85
CA VAL A 187 -4.87 -3.17 9.25
C VAL A 187 -5.09 -3.42 7.76
N ASP A 188 -6.32 -3.17 7.31
CA ASP A 188 -6.71 -3.11 5.91
C ASP A 188 -6.27 -1.74 5.35
N LEU A 189 -5.64 -1.71 4.18
CA LEU A 189 -5.07 -0.49 3.61
C LEU A 189 -6.04 0.30 2.71
N ASN A 190 -7.29 -0.16 2.58
CA ASN A 190 -8.36 0.46 1.79
C ASN A 190 -9.46 1.14 2.64
#